data_AF-A0A847QVQ5-F1
#
_entry.id   AF-A0A847QVQ5-F1
#
_cell.length_a   1.000
_cell.length_b   1.000
_cell.length_c   1.000
_cell.angle_alpha   90.00
_cell.angle_beta   90.00
_cell.angle_gamma   90.00
#
_symmetry.space_group_name_H-M   'P 1'
#
loop_
_entity.id
_entity.type
_entity.pdbx_description
1 polymer ?
#
loop_
_entity_poly.entity_id
_entity_poly.type
_entity_poly.pdbx_seq_one_letter_code
_entity_poly.pdbx_strand_id
1 'polypeptide(L)'
;MDAFSQFGYRISIGKVKDSMMITPQYTIRVNDYLKQQGFTTIDKEQLDDFFLNERHRYFIASTNQEENNKNQDCLLYASQESVGKGTQQLLFFLWFNKDNLLPSLQNKDKDLFFILENDNIILTTKNEKIEKIKKEIIVPNLLNQIQTHVKDRGAYYRLQEGKYDVHVVASTIETIPWKYVYITPKNNLYLGSSDLKIKTALIYLFLLFTGLLLALLISKKVYRPVNDMLYSFKEYTLDKLGTEEKPQDEFAYI
;
A
#
# COMPACT_ATOMS: atom_id res chain seq x y z
N MET A 1 -20.75 -27.02 -14.55
CA MET A 1 -20.25 -26.02 -13.58
C MET A 1 -18.88 -26.50 -13.15
N ASP A 2 -17.83 -25.73 -13.41
CA ASP A 2 -16.44 -26.09 -13.10
C ASP A 2 -16.09 -25.57 -11.70
N ALA A 3 -15.70 -26.47 -10.79
CA ALA A 3 -15.48 -26.19 -9.37
C ALA A 3 -14.39 -25.15 -9.11
N PHE A 4 -13.44 -24.96 -10.04
CA PHE A 4 -12.35 -24.01 -9.87
C PHE A 4 -12.61 -22.65 -10.50
N SER A 5 -13.59 -22.56 -11.42
CA SER A 5 -13.91 -21.31 -12.12
C SER A 5 -14.42 -20.18 -11.20
N GLN A 6 -14.95 -20.54 -10.02
CA GLN A 6 -15.44 -19.58 -9.02
C GLN A 6 -14.32 -18.76 -8.36
N PHE A 7 -13.08 -19.24 -8.41
CA PHE A 7 -11.93 -18.57 -7.79
C PHE A 7 -11.20 -17.61 -8.74
N GLY A 8 -11.76 -17.36 -9.93
CA GLY A 8 -11.19 -16.42 -10.89
C GLY A 8 -9.93 -16.91 -11.61
N TYR A 9 -9.56 -18.19 -11.43
CA TYR A 9 -8.49 -18.85 -12.15
C TYR A 9 -8.94 -20.24 -12.68
N ARG A 10 -8.16 -20.80 -13.60
CA ARG A 10 -8.34 -22.17 -14.12
C ARG A 10 -7.00 -22.88 -14.13
N ILE A 11 -7.02 -24.17 -13.82
CA ILE A 11 -5.85 -25.04 -13.89
C ILE A 11 -6.07 -26.03 -15.02
N SER A 12 -5.10 -26.13 -15.93
CA SER A 12 -5.05 -27.19 -16.93
C SER A 12 -3.72 -27.94 -16.79
N ILE A 13 -3.71 -29.21 -17.15
CA ILE A 13 -2.55 -30.09 -16.96
C ILE A 13 -2.20 -30.73 -18.29
N GLY A 14 -0.93 -30.67 -18.67
CA GLY A 14 -0.36 -31.35 -19.83
C GLY A 14 0.76 -32.28 -19.44
N LYS A 15 1.24 -33.04 -20.42
CA LYS A 15 2.44 -33.88 -20.29
C LYS A 15 3.55 -33.28 -21.15
N VAL A 16 4.79 -33.33 -20.65
CA VAL A 16 5.97 -32.92 -21.43
C VAL A 16 6.07 -33.76 -22.72
N LYS A 17 6.41 -33.10 -23.84
CA LYS A 17 6.42 -33.67 -25.21
C LYS A 17 5.05 -34.11 -25.76
N ASP A 18 3.96 -33.84 -25.06
CA ASP A 18 2.60 -34.02 -25.59
C ASP A 18 2.03 -32.66 -26.01
N SER A 19 1.29 -32.65 -27.11
CA SER A 19 0.60 -31.46 -27.60
C SER A 19 -0.80 -31.30 -26.99
N MET A 20 -1.26 -32.28 -26.21
CA MET A 20 -2.56 -32.28 -25.56
C MET A 20 -2.48 -31.81 -24.11
N MET A 21 -3.54 -31.13 -23.67
CA MET A 21 -3.76 -30.77 -22.28
C MET A 21 -5.18 -31.13 -21.84
N ILE A 22 -5.31 -31.49 -20.57
CA ILE A 22 -6.56 -31.71 -19.87
C ILE A 22 -6.93 -30.38 -19.21
N THR A 23 -8.03 -29.78 -19.68
CA THR A 23 -8.65 -28.61 -19.04
C THR A 23 -9.79 -29.09 -18.13
N PRO A 24 -10.36 -28.23 -17.28
CA PRO A 24 -11.49 -28.63 -16.45
C PRO A 24 -12.74 -29.07 -17.23
N GLN A 25 -12.84 -28.70 -18.51
CA GLN A 25 -14.04 -28.93 -19.32
C GLN A 25 -13.84 -30.03 -20.37
N TYR A 26 -12.63 -30.17 -20.90
CA TYR A 26 -12.32 -31.10 -21.99
C TYR A 26 -10.81 -31.26 -22.21
N THR A 27 -10.41 -32.27 -22.97
CA THR A 27 -9.04 -32.43 -23.46
C THR A 27 -8.91 -31.74 -24.82
N ILE A 28 -7.86 -30.93 -25.01
CA ILE A 28 -7.64 -30.13 -26.21
C ILE A 28 -6.13 -30.00 -26.50
N ARG A 29 -5.77 -29.67 -27.74
CA ARG A 29 -4.39 -29.29 -28.06
C ARG A 29 -4.03 -27.97 -27.38
N VAL A 30 -2.82 -27.88 -26.83
CA VAL A 30 -2.32 -26.67 -26.13
C VAL A 30 -2.47 -25.44 -27.02
N ASN A 31 -1.98 -25.51 -28.26
CA ASN A 31 -2.02 -24.36 -29.19
C ASN A 31 -3.44 -23.88 -29.47
N ASP A 32 -4.39 -24.82 -29.60
CA ASP A 32 -5.80 -24.49 -29.81
C ASP A 32 -6.40 -23.85 -28.56
N TYR A 33 -6.03 -24.33 -27.37
CA TYR A 33 -6.45 -23.74 -26.10
C TYR A 33 -5.92 -22.31 -25.92
N LEU A 34 -4.62 -22.09 -26.13
CA LEU A 34 -3.99 -20.77 -26.03
C LEU A 34 -4.66 -19.77 -27.00
N LYS A 35 -4.90 -20.19 -28.24
CA LYS A 35 -5.62 -19.39 -29.23
C LYS A 35 -7.07 -19.11 -28.80
N GLN A 36 -7.77 -20.09 -28.23
CA GLN A 36 -9.13 -19.89 -27.71
C GLN A 36 -9.19 -18.86 -26.58
N GLN A 37 -8.17 -18.84 -25.71
CA GLN A 37 -8.01 -17.84 -24.64
C GLN A 37 -7.44 -16.50 -25.16
N GLY A 38 -7.10 -16.41 -26.44
CA GLY A 38 -6.65 -15.18 -27.10
C GLY A 38 -5.16 -14.87 -26.96
N PHE A 39 -4.36 -15.87 -26.59
CA PHE A 39 -2.91 -15.82 -26.70
C PHE A 39 -2.48 -16.13 -28.14
N THR A 40 -2.68 -15.17 -29.05
CA THR A 40 -2.35 -15.34 -30.48
C THR A 40 -0.92 -14.95 -30.82
N THR A 41 -0.27 -14.18 -29.96
CA THR A 41 1.07 -13.61 -30.15
C THR A 41 2.16 -14.30 -29.33
N ILE A 42 1.84 -15.40 -28.64
CA ILE A 42 2.87 -16.21 -27.96
C ILE A 42 3.86 -16.71 -29.01
N ASP A 43 5.13 -16.40 -28.78
CA ASP A 43 6.23 -16.90 -29.58
C ASP A 43 6.25 -18.44 -29.53
N LYS A 44 6.05 -19.06 -30.69
CA LYS A 44 6.05 -20.52 -30.81
C LYS A 44 7.39 -21.10 -30.41
N GLU A 45 8.49 -20.40 -30.67
CA GLU A 45 9.82 -20.89 -30.29
C GLU A 45 9.98 -20.94 -28.77
N GLN A 46 9.47 -19.93 -28.04
CA GLN A 46 9.47 -19.96 -26.58
C GLN A 46 8.58 -21.05 -26.01
N LEU A 47 7.41 -21.26 -26.63
CA LEU A 47 6.48 -22.29 -26.22
C LEU A 47 7.08 -23.69 -26.48
N ASP A 48 7.63 -23.92 -27.67
CA ASP A 48 8.27 -25.18 -28.04
C ASP A 48 9.52 -25.44 -27.20
N ASP A 49 10.34 -24.42 -26.92
CA ASP A 49 11.47 -24.53 -25.99
C ASP A 49 11.00 -24.93 -24.58
N PHE A 50 9.92 -24.32 -24.09
CA PHE A 50 9.31 -24.73 -22.82
C PHE A 50 8.80 -26.17 -22.86
N PHE A 51 8.26 -26.67 -23.97
CA PHE A 51 7.81 -28.08 -24.06
C PHE A 51 8.93 -29.10 -24.21
N LEU A 52 10.08 -28.70 -24.78
CA LEU A 52 11.14 -29.60 -25.20
C LEU A 52 12.37 -29.56 -24.28
N ASN A 53 12.67 -28.41 -23.68
CA ASN A 53 13.88 -28.16 -22.90
C ASN A 53 13.55 -27.86 -21.44
N GLU A 54 14.12 -28.66 -20.53
CA GLU A 54 14.01 -28.49 -19.06
C GLU A 54 14.74 -27.24 -18.53
N ARG A 55 15.27 -26.38 -19.42
CA ARG A 55 16.01 -25.17 -19.05
C ARG A 55 15.10 -24.12 -18.41
N HIS A 56 13.86 -24.03 -18.86
CA HIS A 56 12.87 -23.08 -18.36
C HIS A 56 11.84 -23.83 -17.51
N ARG A 57 11.94 -23.68 -16.18
CA ARG A 57 10.98 -24.30 -15.24
C ARG A 57 9.57 -23.71 -15.34
N TYR A 58 9.44 -22.50 -15.87
CA TYR A 58 8.17 -21.83 -16.04
C TYR A 58 8.20 -20.87 -17.23
N PHE A 59 7.01 -20.51 -17.70
CA PHE A 59 6.77 -19.54 -18.77
C PHE A 59 5.57 -18.66 -18.39
N ILE A 60 5.59 -17.39 -18.79
CA ILE A 60 4.52 -16.43 -18.52
C ILE A 60 4.11 -15.74 -19.82
N ALA A 61 2.80 -15.61 -20.02
CA ALA A 61 2.23 -14.80 -21.08
C ALA A 61 1.06 -13.97 -20.56
N SER A 62 0.89 -12.78 -21.11
CA SER A 62 -0.22 -11.88 -20.81
C SER A 62 -0.87 -11.44 -22.11
N THR A 63 -2.20 -11.36 -22.15
CA THR A 63 -2.91 -10.78 -23.30
C THR A 63 -3.22 -9.32 -23.05
N ASN A 64 -3.10 -8.47 -24.07
CA ASN A 64 -3.67 -7.11 -24.06
C ASN A 64 -5.04 -7.10 -24.74
N GLN A 65 -6.05 -6.51 -24.10
CA GLN A 65 -7.40 -6.29 -24.65
C GLN A 65 -7.39 -5.60 -26.01
N GLU A 66 -6.39 -4.77 -26.32
CA GLU A 66 -6.31 -4.09 -27.62
C GLU A 66 -6.12 -5.06 -28.79
N GLU A 67 -5.49 -6.22 -28.57
CA GLU A 67 -5.29 -7.25 -29.59
C GLU A 67 -6.38 -8.34 -29.57
N ASN A 68 -7.15 -8.41 -28.49
CA ASN A 68 -8.05 -9.52 -28.21
C ASN A 68 -9.51 -9.03 -28.19
N ASN A 69 -10.24 -9.28 -29.29
CA ASN A 69 -11.69 -8.97 -29.42
C ASN A 69 -12.58 -9.67 -28.37
N LYS A 70 -12.00 -10.56 -27.55
CA LYS A 70 -12.64 -11.13 -26.38
C LYS A 70 -12.23 -10.29 -25.18
N ASN A 71 -13.23 -9.71 -24.52
CA ASN A 71 -13.14 -8.73 -23.44
C ASN A 71 -12.49 -9.27 -22.13
N GLN A 72 -11.36 -9.98 -22.21
CA GLN A 72 -10.75 -10.74 -21.12
C GLN A 72 -9.23 -10.59 -21.19
N ASP A 73 -8.68 -9.58 -20.50
CA ASP A 73 -7.25 -9.55 -20.21
C ASP A 73 -6.93 -10.74 -19.30
N CYS A 74 -5.98 -11.58 -19.71
CA CYS A 74 -5.63 -12.79 -18.97
C CYS A 74 -4.13 -12.88 -18.72
N LEU A 75 -3.76 -13.49 -17.60
CA LEU A 75 -2.41 -13.94 -17.31
C LEU A 75 -2.36 -15.46 -17.41
N LEU A 76 -1.40 -15.98 -18.16
CA LEU A 76 -1.03 -17.39 -18.17
C LEU A 76 0.31 -17.55 -17.47
N TYR A 77 0.35 -18.45 -16.50
CA TYR A 77 1.57 -18.98 -15.91
C TYR A 77 1.61 -20.48 -16.22
N ALA A 78 2.67 -20.94 -16.88
CA ALA A 78 2.91 -22.35 -17.12
C ALA A 78 4.14 -22.80 -16.32
N SER A 79 4.09 -23.91 -15.60
CA SER A 79 5.25 -24.48 -14.91
C SER A 79 5.41 -25.97 -15.20
N GLN A 80 6.67 -26.43 -15.13
CA GLN A 80 7.02 -27.83 -15.19
C GLN A 80 7.29 -28.34 -13.79
N GLU A 81 6.55 -29.38 -13.38
CA GLU A 81 6.72 -29.99 -12.07
C GLU A 81 7.00 -31.47 -12.19
N SER A 82 7.96 -31.96 -11.40
CA SER A 82 8.24 -33.39 -11.30
C SER A 82 7.23 -34.04 -10.37
N VAL A 83 6.57 -35.11 -10.83
CA VAL A 83 5.52 -35.78 -10.06
C VAL A 83 5.89 -37.25 -9.81
N GLY A 84 5.83 -37.65 -8.54
CA GLY A 84 6.13 -39.01 -8.09
C GLY A 84 7.62 -39.31 -7.90
N LYS A 85 7.98 -40.60 -7.90
CA LYS A 85 9.36 -41.07 -7.70
C LYS A 85 10.15 -41.24 -9.02
N GLY A 86 9.64 -40.75 -10.14
CA GLY A 86 10.23 -40.93 -11.48
C GLY A 86 10.57 -39.62 -12.19
N THR A 87 11.11 -39.72 -13.40
CA THR A 87 11.40 -38.60 -14.33
C THR A 87 10.14 -38.05 -15.04
N GLN A 88 8.95 -38.31 -14.48
CA GLN A 88 7.70 -37.88 -15.09
C GLN A 88 7.46 -36.41 -14.75
N GLN A 89 7.49 -35.58 -15.78
CA GLN A 89 7.19 -34.16 -15.67
C GLN A 89 5.79 -33.88 -16.17
N LEU A 90 5.03 -33.14 -15.37
CA LEU A 90 3.74 -32.59 -15.73
C LEU A 90 3.88 -31.10 -15.98
N LEU A 91 3.05 -30.60 -16.89
CA LEU A 91 2.95 -29.19 -17.20
C LEU A 91 1.67 -28.65 -16.57
N PHE A 92 1.80 -27.65 -15.71
CA PHE A 92 0.67 -26.97 -15.09
C PHE A 92 0.47 -25.64 -15.78
N PHE A 93 -0.74 -25.39 -16.26
CA PHE A 93 -1.15 -24.13 -16.89
C PHE A 93 -2.17 -23.46 -15.98
N LEU A 94 -1.73 -22.39 -15.35
CA LEU A 94 -2.52 -21.51 -14.49
C LEU A 94 -2.97 -20.31 -15.30
N TRP A 95 -4.27 -20.19 -15.51
CA TRP A 95 -4.88 -19.07 -16.19
C TRP A 95 -5.61 -18.20 -15.17
N PHE A 96 -5.37 -16.89 -15.20
CA PHE A 96 -6.03 -15.92 -14.34
C PHE A 96 -6.75 -14.86 -15.17
N ASN A 97 -8.00 -14.56 -14.80
CA ASN A 97 -8.65 -13.34 -15.27
C ASN A 97 -8.04 -12.15 -14.52
N LYS A 98 -7.53 -11.16 -15.26
CA LYS A 98 -6.90 -9.96 -14.68
C LYS A 98 -7.82 -9.19 -13.75
N ASP A 99 -9.12 -9.13 -14.05
CA ASP A 99 -10.10 -8.42 -13.22
C ASP A 99 -10.27 -9.09 -11.85
N ASN A 100 -9.99 -10.39 -11.75
CA ASN A 100 -10.04 -11.14 -10.50
C ASN A 100 -8.68 -11.20 -9.80
N LEU A 101 -7.58 -11.09 -10.54
CA LEU A 101 -6.23 -11.14 -10.00
C LEU A 101 -5.80 -9.81 -9.38
N LEU A 102 -6.22 -8.69 -9.97
CA LEU A 102 -5.83 -7.37 -9.52
C LEU A 102 -6.77 -6.83 -8.43
N PRO A 103 -6.24 -6.19 -7.38
CA PRO A 103 -7.06 -5.64 -6.32
C PRO A 103 -7.91 -4.46 -6.81
N SER A 104 -9.09 -4.28 -6.23
CA SER A 104 -9.85 -3.06 -6.39
C SER A 104 -9.15 -1.89 -5.67
N LEU A 105 -8.72 -0.89 -6.42
CA LEU A 105 -8.03 0.27 -5.84
C LEU A 105 -9.03 1.24 -5.21
N GLN A 106 -8.67 1.80 -4.04
CA GLN A 106 -9.50 2.79 -3.35
C GLN A 106 -9.61 4.08 -4.16
N ASN A 107 -8.49 4.57 -4.68
CA ASN A 107 -8.40 5.79 -5.46
C ASN A 107 -7.96 5.44 -6.88
N LYS A 108 -8.89 4.91 -7.70
CA LYS A 108 -8.60 4.40 -9.05
C LYS A 108 -7.72 5.33 -9.88
N ASP A 109 -7.89 6.64 -9.74
CA ASP A 109 -7.21 7.69 -10.52
C ASP A 109 -5.78 8.04 -10.09
N LYS A 110 -5.35 7.58 -8.91
CA LYS A 110 -4.07 7.97 -8.30
C LYS A 110 -3.26 6.79 -7.83
N ASP A 111 -3.95 5.72 -7.44
CA ASP A 111 -3.34 4.49 -7.00
C ASP A 111 -2.98 3.66 -8.24
N LEU A 112 -1.88 2.93 -8.16
CA LEU A 112 -1.41 2.07 -9.22
C LEU A 112 -0.93 0.76 -8.61
N PHE A 113 -1.38 -0.36 -9.15
CA PHE A 113 -0.89 -1.68 -8.77
C PHE A 113 -0.35 -2.40 -10.01
N PHE A 114 0.81 -3.02 -9.86
CA PHE A 114 1.40 -3.84 -10.91
C PHE A 114 2.24 -4.98 -10.35
N ILE A 115 2.45 -5.99 -11.20
CA ILE A 115 3.30 -7.14 -10.91
C ILE A 115 4.56 -7.02 -11.77
N LEU A 116 5.71 -7.12 -11.12
CA LEU A 116 7.02 -7.16 -11.76
C LEU A 116 7.59 -8.57 -11.79
N GLU A 117 8.21 -8.90 -12.91
CA GLU A 117 9.11 -10.03 -13.07
C GLU A 117 10.39 -9.54 -13.76
N ASN A 118 11.55 -9.67 -13.11
CA ASN A 118 12.86 -9.37 -13.72
C ASN A 118 12.89 -8.05 -14.52
N ASP A 119 12.37 -6.96 -13.92
CA ASP A 119 12.18 -5.60 -14.49
C ASP A 119 11.03 -5.39 -15.46
N ASN A 120 10.36 -6.45 -15.89
CA ASN A 120 9.23 -6.35 -16.78
C ASN A 120 7.92 -6.28 -15.99
N ILE A 121 7.09 -5.31 -16.34
CA ILE A 121 5.72 -5.23 -15.83
C ILE A 121 4.89 -6.26 -16.60
N ILE A 122 4.55 -7.36 -15.96
CA ILE A 122 3.73 -8.42 -16.56
C ILE A 122 2.24 -8.08 -16.51
N LEU A 123 1.82 -7.37 -15.45
CA LEU A 123 0.45 -6.94 -15.25
C LEU A 123 0.38 -5.58 -14.56
N THR A 124 -0.60 -4.78 -14.95
CA THR A 124 -0.91 -3.49 -14.32
C THR A 124 -2.40 -3.25 -14.27
N THR A 125 -2.88 -2.57 -13.23
CA THR A 125 -4.26 -2.05 -13.19
C THR A 125 -4.50 -1.10 -14.36
N LYS A 126 -5.73 -1.12 -14.91
CA LYS A 126 -6.14 -0.20 -15.97
C LYS A 126 -6.73 1.07 -15.35
N ASN A 127 -6.20 2.22 -15.74
CA ASN A 127 -6.79 3.53 -15.50
C ASN A 127 -6.32 4.48 -16.62
N GLU A 128 -7.20 5.36 -17.09
CA GLU A 128 -6.90 6.33 -18.15
C GLU A 128 -5.73 7.28 -17.80
N LYS A 129 -5.49 7.53 -16.51
CA LYS A 129 -4.39 8.37 -16.01
C LYS A 129 -3.12 7.57 -15.69
N ILE A 130 -3.18 6.24 -15.77
CA ILE A 130 -2.03 5.37 -15.45
C ILE A 130 -0.89 5.55 -16.46
N GLU A 131 -1.13 5.82 -17.73
CA GLU A 131 -0.02 6.04 -18.68
C GLU A 131 0.84 7.26 -18.31
N LYS A 132 0.23 8.27 -17.68
CA LYS A 132 0.94 9.43 -17.14
C LYS A 132 1.72 9.05 -15.87
N ILE A 133 1.06 8.39 -14.92
CA ILE A 133 1.65 7.91 -13.66
C ILE A 133 2.79 6.91 -13.91
N LYS A 134 2.62 6.01 -14.87
CA LYS A 134 3.59 5.00 -15.31
C LYS A 134 4.85 5.68 -15.85
N LYS A 135 4.70 6.68 -16.72
CA LYS A 135 5.84 7.45 -17.25
C LYS A 135 6.51 8.36 -16.21
N GLU A 136 5.73 8.90 -15.28
CA GLU A 136 6.23 9.82 -14.24
C GLU A 136 6.94 9.09 -13.08
N ILE A 137 6.46 7.90 -12.71
CA ILE A 137 6.91 7.18 -11.50
C ILE A 137 7.74 5.95 -11.83
N ILE A 138 7.37 5.18 -12.86
CA ILE A 138 8.12 3.97 -13.26
C ILE A 138 9.29 4.39 -14.14
N VAL A 139 10.25 5.05 -13.50
CA VAL A 139 11.54 5.40 -14.07
C VAL A 139 12.49 4.21 -13.85
N PRO A 140 13.46 3.94 -14.75
CA PRO A 140 14.45 2.86 -14.56
C PRO A 140 15.12 2.87 -13.17
N ASN A 141 15.29 4.06 -12.57
CA ASN A 141 15.81 4.20 -11.22
C ASN A 141 14.93 3.53 -10.15
N LEU A 142 13.60 3.69 -10.21
CA LEU A 142 12.68 3.06 -9.26
C LEU A 142 12.70 1.53 -9.41
N LEU A 143 12.69 1.03 -10.65
CA LEU A 143 12.78 -0.41 -10.91
C LEU A 143 14.07 -1.00 -10.33
N ASN A 144 15.20 -0.31 -10.54
CA ASN A 144 16.49 -0.69 -9.95
C ASN A 144 16.45 -0.70 -8.41
N GLN A 145 15.81 0.29 -7.77
CA GLN A 145 15.64 0.29 -6.31
C GLN A 145 14.79 -0.90 -5.83
N ILE A 146 13.72 -1.24 -6.56
CA ILE A 146 12.87 -2.41 -6.28
C ILE A 146 13.66 -3.73 -6.46
N GLN A 147 14.68 -3.75 -7.31
CA GLN A 147 15.55 -4.90 -7.48
C GLN A 147 16.56 -5.07 -6.36
N THR A 148 17.33 -4.03 -6.08
CA THR A 148 18.47 -4.10 -5.18
C THR A 148 18.07 -4.28 -3.72
N HIS A 149 16.90 -3.78 -3.31
CA HIS A 149 16.47 -3.81 -1.90
C HIS A 149 15.87 -5.13 -1.41
N VAL A 150 15.69 -6.15 -2.27
CA VAL A 150 15.08 -7.44 -1.86
C VAL A 150 15.98 -8.23 -0.92
N LYS A 151 17.30 -8.12 -1.05
CA LYS A 151 18.22 -8.93 -0.24
C LYS A 151 18.29 -8.50 1.22
N ASP A 152 17.97 -7.24 1.54
CA ASP A 152 18.25 -6.66 2.85
C ASP A 152 17.00 -6.33 3.69
N ARG A 153 15.80 -6.31 3.11
CA ARG A 153 14.60 -5.75 3.77
C ARG A 153 13.43 -6.72 3.98
N GLY A 154 13.62 -8.01 3.67
CA GLY A 154 12.60 -9.03 3.83
C GLY A 154 11.50 -8.99 2.76
N ALA A 155 10.41 -9.75 2.99
CA ALA A 155 9.35 -9.95 2.00
C ALA A 155 8.51 -8.70 1.70
N TYR A 156 8.51 -7.69 2.57
CA TYR A 156 7.80 -6.43 2.38
C TYR A 156 8.69 -5.25 2.71
N TYR A 157 8.66 -4.23 1.85
CA TYR A 157 9.31 -2.95 2.14
C TYR A 157 8.59 -1.78 1.46
N ARG A 158 8.84 -0.58 1.98
CA ARG A 158 8.33 0.67 1.43
C ARG A 158 9.48 1.55 0.95
N LEU A 159 9.33 2.08 -0.25
CA LEU A 159 10.17 3.12 -0.81
C LEU A 159 9.37 4.43 -0.87
N GLN A 160 10.09 5.54 -0.84
CA GLN A 160 9.51 6.87 -1.00
C GLN A 160 10.11 7.51 -2.24
N GLU A 161 9.30 7.70 -3.28
CA GLU A 161 9.73 8.31 -4.53
C GLU A 161 8.90 9.58 -4.77
N GLY A 162 9.52 10.73 -4.51
CA GLY A 162 8.87 12.04 -4.61
C GLY A 162 7.58 12.13 -3.78
N LYS A 163 6.45 12.32 -4.48
CA LYS A 163 5.10 12.47 -3.91
C LYS A 163 4.37 11.14 -3.70
N TYR A 164 5.03 10.01 -3.91
CA TYR A 164 4.40 8.70 -3.84
C TYR A 164 5.08 7.80 -2.81
N ASP A 165 4.28 6.91 -2.25
CA ASP A 165 4.73 5.78 -1.47
C ASP A 165 4.62 4.52 -2.32
N VAL A 166 5.73 3.79 -2.42
CA VAL A 166 5.82 2.57 -3.21
C VAL A 166 5.96 1.41 -2.23
N HIS A 167 4.93 0.60 -2.15
CA HIS A 167 4.86 -0.59 -1.34
C HIS A 167 5.21 -1.80 -2.20
N VAL A 168 6.20 -2.58 -1.78
CA VAL A 168 6.64 -3.76 -2.52
C VAL A 168 6.50 -4.98 -1.63
N VAL A 169 5.86 -6.02 -2.16
CA VAL A 169 5.81 -7.35 -1.57
C VAL A 169 6.46 -8.33 -2.54
N ALA A 170 7.53 -9.00 -2.12
CA ALA A 170 8.14 -10.08 -2.87
C ALA A 170 7.40 -11.40 -2.62
N SER A 171 7.21 -12.19 -3.66
CA SER A 171 6.73 -13.56 -3.54
C SER A 171 7.65 -14.39 -2.64
N THR A 172 7.07 -15.22 -1.77
CA THR A 172 7.80 -16.17 -0.93
C THR A 172 8.06 -17.50 -1.64
N ILE A 173 7.47 -17.70 -2.82
CA ILE A 173 7.58 -18.92 -3.60
C ILE A 173 8.80 -18.79 -4.52
N GLU A 174 9.80 -19.66 -4.34
CA GLU A 174 11.07 -19.63 -5.09
C GLU A 174 10.86 -19.75 -6.61
N THR A 175 9.84 -20.49 -7.04
CA THR A 175 9.52 -20.69 -8.47
C THR A 175 8.81 -19.51 -9.12
N ILE A 176 8.44 -18.48 -8.34
CA ILE A 176 7.70 -17.31 -8.81
C ILE A 176 8.44 -16.06 -8.34
N PRO A 177 9.33 -15.47 -9.16
CA PRO A 177 10.12 -14.29 -8.77
C PRO A 177 9.32 -12.98 -8.87
N TRP A 178 8.01 -13.03 -8.58
CA TRP A 178 7.13 -11.88 -8.71
C TRP A 178 7.31 -10.90 -7.56
N LYS A 179 7.18 -9.62 -7.90
CA LYS A 179 7.03 -8.54 -6.93
C LYS A 179 5.73 -7.83 -7.18
N TYR A 180 4.90 -7.77 -6.16
CA TYR A 180 3.65 -7.03 -6.16
C TYR A 180 3.96 -5.62 -5.69
N VAL A 181 3.74 -4.65 -6.58
CA VAL A 181 4.03 -3.25 -6.32
C VAL A 181 2.73 -2.47 -6.27
N TYR A 182 2.52 -1.79 -5.15
CA TYR A 182 1.41 -0.89 -4.95
C TYR A 182 1.93 0.53 -4.72
N ILE A 183 1.52 1.45 -5.58
CA ILE A 183 1.89 2.86 -5.52
C ILE A 183 0.67 3.65 -5.11
N THR A 184 0.82 4.44 -4.07
CA THR A 184 -0.19 5.39 -3.60
C THR A 184 0.44 6.78 -3.55
N PRO A 185 -0.29 7.85 -3.90
CA PRO A 185 0.17 9.19 -3.57
C PRO A 185 0.36 9.26 -2.05
N LYS A 186 1.42 9.94 -1.61
CA LYS A 186 1.55 10.37 -0.23
C LYS A 186 0.29 11.16 0.08
N ASN A 187 -0.43 10.69 1.08
CA ASN A 187 -1.69 11.31 1.44
C ASN A 187 -1.41 12.77 1.82
N ASN A 188 -1.78 13.69 0.93
CA ASN A 188 -1.70 15.15 1.17
C ASN A 188 -2.65 15.59 2.29
N LEU A 189 -3.28 14.67 3.02
CA LEU A 189 -3.94 14.95 4.29
C LEU A 189 -3.03 15.77 5.23
N TYR A 190 -1.71 15.59 5.15
CA TYR A 190 -0.77 16.45 5.86
C TYR A 190 -0.57 17.84 5.26
N LEU A 191 -0.79 18.05 3.95
CA LEU A 191 -0.84 19.40 3.37
C LEU A 191 -2.10 20.17 3.82
N GLY A 192 -3.19 19.48 4.15
CA GLY A 192 -4.35 20.08 4.84
C GLY A 192 -4.17 20.21 6.37
N SER A 193 -3.19 19.51 6.94
CA SER A 193 -2.93 19.57 8.38
C SER A 193 -2.35 20.91 8.84
N SER A 194 -1.71 21.68 7.94
CA SER A 194 -1.24 23.03 8.29
C SER A 194 -2.40 23.96 8.60
N ASP A 195 -3.47 23.94 7.80
CA ASP A 195 -4.67 24.73 8.04
C ASP A 195 -5.39 24.30 9.33
N LEU A 196 -5.48 22.98 9.57
CA LEU A 196 -6.01 22.44 10.83
C LEU A 196 -5.15 22.83 12.04
N LYS A 197 -3.82 22.81 11.92
CA LYS A 197 -2.88 23.23 12.97
C LYS A 197 -3.03 24.72 13.26
N ILE A 198 -3.16 25.57 12.24
CA ILE A 198 -3.36 27.02 12.40
C ILE A 198 -4.69 27.30 13.09
N LYS A 199 -5.78 26.67 12.65
CA LYS A 199 -7.10 26.81 13.28
C LYS A 199 -7.09 26.35 14.74
N THR A 200 -6.44 25.22 15.02
CA THR A 200 -6.30 24.69 16.38
C THR A 200 -5.46 25.63 17.26
N ALA A 201 -4.35 26.17 16.72
CA ALA A 201 -3.51 27.14 17.42
C ALA A 201 -4.26 28.43 17.75
N LEU A 202 -5.10 28.93 16.83
CA LEU A 202 -5.94 30.11 17.06
C LEU A 202 -6.96 29.88 18.19
N ILE A 203 -7.58 28.70 18.24
CA ILE A 203 -8.51 28.35 19.33
C ILE A 203 -7.78 28.35 20.67
N TYR A 204 -6.58 27.75 20.75
CA TYR A 204 -5.79 27.76 21.98
C TYR A 204 -5.33 29.17 22.38
N LEU A 205 -4.94 30.00 21.41
CA LEU A 205 -4.56 31.40 21.67
C LEU A 205 -5.74 32.19 22.26
N PHE A 206 -6.94 32.01 21.70
CA PHE A 206 -8.16 32.64 22.20
C PHE A 206 -8.51 32.16 23.62
N LEU A 207 -8.36 30.87 23.89
CA LEU A 207 -8.60 30.29 25.21
C LEU A 207 -7.61 30.84 26.26
N LEU A 208 -6.34 31.00 25.88
CA LEU A 208 -5.31 31.59 26.73
C LEU A 208 -5.63 33.04 27.06
N PHE A 209 -6.00 33.84 26.05
CA PHE A 209 -6.36 35.23 26.25
C PHE A 209 -7.59 35.41 27.16
N THR A 210 -8.63 34.60 26.94
CA THR A 210 -9.83 34.62 27.77
C THR A 210 -9.55 34.19 29.21
N GLY A 211 -8.72 33.14 29.41
CA GLY A 211 -8.27 32.72 30.73
C GLY A 211 -7.49 33.80 31.47
N LEU A 212 -6.55 34.47 30.78
CA LEU A 212 -5.77 35.57 31.34
C LEU A 212 -6.66 36.76 31.73
N LEU A 213 -7.63 37.11 30.87
CA LEU A 213 -8.58 38.19 31.14
C LEU A 213 -9.44 37.88 32.37
N LEU A 214 -9.92 36.63 32.50
CA LEU A 214 -10.69 36.19 33.66
C LEU A 214 -9.86 36.27 34.95
N ALA A 215 -8.62 35.81 34.90
CA ALA A 215 -7.70 35.84 36.05
C ALA A 215 -7.47 37.28 36.54
N LEU A 216 -7.28 38.23 35.63
CA LEU A 216 -7.13 39.66 35.96
C LEU A 216 -8.41 40.26 36.57
N LEU A 217 -9.58 39.89 36.05
CA LEU A 217 -10.87 40.34 36.61
C LEU A 217 -11.10 39.80 38.02
N ILE A 218 -10.83 38.52 38.25
CA ILE A 218 -10.94 37.89 39.57
C ILE A 218 -9.94 38.51 40.54
N SER A 219 -8.70 38.72 40.13
CA SER A 219 -7.68 39.38 40.95
C SER A 219 -8.13 40.78 41.39
N LYS A 220 -8.66 41.59 40.47
CA LYS A 220 -9.16 42.94 40.81
C LYS A 220 -10.40 42.92 41.70
N LYS A 221 -11.34 42.00 41.47
CA LYS A 221 -12.65 42.02 42.13
C LYS A 221 -12.69 41.26 43.45
N VAL A 222 -11.87 40.22 43.61
CA VAL A 222 -11.85 39.35 44.79
C VAL A 222 -10.59 39.58 45.61
N TYR A 223 -9.41 39.49 45.00
CA TYR A 223 -8.15 39.58 45.75
C TYR A 223 -7.90 40.97 46.34
N ARG A 224 -8.15 42.03 45.57
CA ARG A 224 -7.92 43.41 46.05
C ARG A 224 -8.74 43.77 47.30
N PRO A 225 -10.08 43.59 47.34
CA PRO A 225 -10.85 43.90 48.54
C PRO A 225 -10.56 42.97 49.72
N VAL A 226 -10.19 41.71 49.47
CA VAL A 226 -9.73 40.81 50.56
C VAL A 226 -8.43 41.33 51.15
N ASN A 227 -7.49 41.79 50.32
CA ASN A 227 -6.26 42.40 50.78
C ASN A 227 -6.53 43.70 51.56
N ASP A 228 -7.42 44.57 51.06
CA ASP A 228 -7.81 45.80 51.74
C ASP A 228 -8.47 45.51 53.11
N MET A 229 -9.32 44.47 53.20
CA MET A 229 -9.87 43.99 54.48
C MET A 229 -8.78 43.50 55.43
N LEU A 230 -7.84 42.68 54.95
CA LEU A 230 -6.71 42.21 55.76
C LEU A 230 -5.86 43.37 56.28
N TYR A 231 -5.61 44.39 55.47
CA TYR A 231 -4.93 45.61 55.89
C TYR A 231 -5.71 46.36 56.97
N SER A 232 -7.02 46.57 56.79
CA SER A 232 -7.86 47.21 57.79
C SER A 232 -7.90 46.43 59.11
N PHE A 233 -7.93 45.09 59.07
CA PHE A 233 -7.85 44.27 60.28
C PHE A 233 -6.47 44.35 60.95
N LYS A 234 -5.39 44.35 60.17
CA LYS A 234 -4.01 44.48 60.68
C LYS A 234 -3.80 45.82 61.37
N GLU A 235 -4.31 46.90 60.78
CA GLU A 235 -4.29 48.25 61.35
C GLU A 235 -5.12 48.32 62.64
N TYR A 236 -6.31 47.71 62.67
CA TYR A 236 -7.13 47.62 63.89
C TYR A 236 -6.50 46.79 65.01
N THR A 237 -5.73 45.75 64.69
CA THR A 237 -5.00 44.96 65.69
C THR A 237 -3.74 45.66 66.19
N LEU A 238 -3.05 46.43 65.34
CA LEU A 238 -1.87 47.21 65.72
C LEU A 238 -2.22 48.42 66.59
N ASP A 239 -3.34 49.11 66.31
CA ASP A 239 -3.82 50.22 67.14
C ASP A 239 -4.38 49.74 68.49
N LYS A 240 -4.69 48.44 68.61
CA LYS A 240 -5.18 47.82 69.86
C LYS A 240 -4.08 47.09 70.64
N LEU A 241 -2.95 46.74 70.01
CA LEU A 241 -1.73 46.27 70.66
C LEU A 241 -0.65 47.36 70.63
N GLY A 242 -0.82 48.37 71.48
CA GLY A 242 0.30 49.18 71.97
C GLY A 242 1.23 48.38 72.89
N THR A 243 1.63 47.16 72.51
CA THR A 243 2.72 46.38 73.13
C THR A 243 3.00 45.14 72.30
N GLU A 244 4.19 45.13 71.69
CA GLU A 244 5.04 43.99 71.30
C GLU A 244 4.38 42.66 70.90
N GLU A 245 4.30 42.39 69.60
CA GLU A 245 4.89 41.19 68.96
C GLU A 245 4.69 41.21 67.43
N LYS A 246 5.74 40.89 66.67
CA LYS A 246 5.73 40.85 65.20
C LYS A 246 5.02 39.58 64.72
N PRO A 247 3.95 39.66 63.91
CA PRO A 247 3.41 38.46 63.28
C PRO A 247 4.30 38.06 62.09
N GLN A 248 4.81 36.83 62.14
CA GLN A 248 5.43 36.16 60.99
C GLN A 248 4.34 35.87 59.95
N ASP A 249 4.65 36.21 58.70
CA ASP A 249 3.78 36.07 57.55
C ASP A 249 4.00 34.69 56.91
N GLU A 250 3.03 33.77 57.05
CA GLU A 250 3.11 32.41 56.49
C GLU A 250 2.75 32.35 55.00
N PHE A 251 2.33 33.46 54.37
CA PHE A 251 1.94 33.50 52.95
C PHE A 251 3.03 34.03 52.03
N ALA A 252 4.24 34.25 52.52
CA ALA A 252 5.37 34.71 51.71
C ALA A 252 5.94 33.64 50.73
N TYR A 253 5.35 32.45 50.66
CA TYR A 253 5.87 31.31 49.89
C TYR A 253 4.90 30.73 48.83
N ILE A 254 4.04 31.55 48.22
CA ILE A 254 3.30 31.16 47.00
C ILE A 254 3.55 32.17 45.88
#